data_AF-A0A5N5EXQ6-F1
#
_entry.id   AF-A0A5N5EXQ6-F1
#
_cell.length_a   1.000
_cell.length_b   1.000
_cell.length_c   1.000
_cell.angle_alpha   90.00
_cell.angle_beta   90.00
_cell.angle_gamma   90.00
#
_symmetry.space_group_name_H-M   'P 1'
#
loop_
_entity.id
_entity.type
_entity.pdbx_description
1 polymer ?
#
loop_
_entity_poly.entity_id
_entity_poly.type
_entity_poly.pdbx_seq_one_letter_code
_entity_poly.pdbx_strand_id
1 'polypeptide(L)'
;MRLPLLFLDVDGPLNPYAAQPERRPAGYTTIRVPRNNGSPDESLGLTGRRHPLRVWLHPGPGLLHHVNPRIGLREDDFRTLSDFARSLAAPPPAG
;
A
#
# COMPACT_ATOMS: atom_id res chain seq x y z
N MET A 1 -3.93 -3.64 22.46
CA MET A 1 -3.42 -2.41 21.81
C MET A 1 -2.97 -2.78 20.41
N ARG A 2 -3.50 -2.15 19.37
CA ARG A 2 -3.19 -2.47 17.97
C ARG A 2 -2.01 -1.61 17.53
N LEU A 3 -0.85 -2.22 17.32
CA LEU A 3 0.35 -1.52 16.85
C LEU A 3 0.07 -0.81 15.51
N PRO A 4 0.68 0.37 15.27
CA PRO A 4 0.57 1.03 13.98
C PRO A 4 1.25 0.19 12.90
N LEU A 5 0.49 -0.22 11.90
CA LEU A 5 1.01 -0.98 10.75
C LEU A 5 1.61 0.02 9.76
N LEU A 6 2.92 0.00 9.62
CA LEU A 6 3.64 0.72 8.58
C LEU A 6 3.71 -0.17 7.33
N PHE A 7 3.18 0.33 6.20
CA PHE A 7 3.32 -0.33 4.90
C PHE A 7 4.34 0.46 4.08
N LEU A 8 5.36 -0.21 3.59
CA LEU A 8 6.33 0.35 2.64
C LEU A 8 6.00 -0.23 1.25
N ASP A 9 5.63 0.64 0.32
CA ASP A 9 5.35 0.26 -1.06
C ASP A 9 6.65 0.16 -1.85
N VAL A 10 7.13 -1.06 -2.02
CA VAL A 10 8.25 -1.40 -2.89
C VAL A 10 7.68 -2.24 -4.04
N ASP A 11 7.31 -1.57 -5.14
CA ASP A 11 6.92 -2.12 -6.44
C ASP A 11 5.60 -2.93 -6.56
N GLY A 12 4.57 -2.70 -5.73
CA GLY A 12 3.35 -3.50 -5.90
C GLY A 12 2.08 -2.97 -5.24
N PRO A 13 0.91 -3.52 -5.60
CA PRO A 13 -0.32 -3.24 -4.86
C PRO A 13 -0.03 -3.47 -3.37
N LEU A 14 -0.52 -2.57 -2.52
CA LEU A 14 -0.34 -2.45 -1.06
C LEU A 14 -0.67 -3.72 -0.24
N ASN A 15 -0.14 -4.85 -0.66
CA ASN A 15 -0.26 -6.15 -0.03
C ASN A 15 0.82 -6.22 1.05
N PRO A 16 0.54 -6.88 2.19
CA PRO A 16 1.55 -7.15 3.18
C PRO A 16 2.78 -7.83 2.55
N TYR A 17 3.96 -7.46 3.02
CA TYR A 17 5.19 -8.18 2.66
C TYR A 17 5.01 -9.68 2.93
N ALA A 18 5.39 -10.52 1.97
CA ALA A 18 5.19 -11.98 1.99
C ALA A 18 3.73 -12.45 2.13
N ALA A 19 2.73 -11.62 1.77
CA ALA A 19 1.35 -12.04 1.66
C ALA A 19 1.22 -13.23 0.69
N GLN A 20 0.58 -14.31 1.16
CA GLN A 20 0.22 -15.43 0.29
C GLN A 20 -0.77 -14.94 -0.79
N PRO A 21 -0.75 -15.48 -2.02
CA PRO A 21 -1.70 -15.14 -3.07
C PRO A 21 -3.17 -15.35 -2.65
N GLU A 22 -3.36 -16.26 -1.71
CA GLU A 22 -4.63 -16.69 -1.14
C GLU A 22 -4.63 -16.45 0.37
N ARG A 23 -5.82 -16.42 0.99
CA ARG A 23 -6.05 -16.18 2.44
C ARG A 23 -5.59 -14.80 2.95
N ARG A 24 -6.52 -13.84 2.82
CA ARG A 24 -6.41 -12.51 3.41
C ARG A 24 -6.19 -12.58 4.93
N PRO A 25 -5.20 -11.89 5.50
CA PRO A 25 -5.02 -11.78 6.94
C PRO A 25 -6.25 -11.20 7.66
N ALA A 26 -6.45 -11.60 8.92
CA ALA A 26 -7.51 -11.03 9.74
C ALA A 26 -7.32 -9.52 9.94
N GLY A 27 -8.41 -8.75 9.91
CA GLY A 27 -8.37 -7.29 10.06
C GLY A 27 -8.09 -6.48 8.78
N TYR A 28 -7.89 -7.14 7.64
CA TYR A 28 -7.71 -6.48 6.34
C TYR A 28 -9.00 -6.49 5.51
N THR A 29 -9.14 -5.53 4.60
CA THR A 29 -10.20 -5.47 3.57
C THR A 29 -9.64 -5.72 2.18
N THR A 30 -10.46 -6.26 1.27
CA THR A 30 -10.05 -6.48 -0.11
C THR A 30 -10.52 -5.31 -0.97
N ILE A 31 -9.60 -4.63 -1.65
CA ILE A 31 -9.89 -3.60 -2.64
C ILE A 31 -9.52 -4.12 -4.03
N ARG A 32 -10.33 -3.78 -5.03
CA ARG A 32 -10.05 -4.04 -6.44
C ARG A 32 -9.67 -2.73 -7.10
N VAL A 33 -8.41 -2.59 -7.48
CA VAL A 33 -7.88 -1.38 -8.13
C VAL A 33 -7.90 -1.61 -9.65
N PRO A 34 -8.60 -0.76 -10.43
CA PRO A 34 -8.57 -0.82 -11.88
C PRO A 34 -7.15 -0.63 -12.42
N ARG A 35 -6.74 -1.45 -13.40
CA ARG A 35 -5.48 -1.27 -14.14
C ARG A 35 -5.69 -0.37 -15.35
N ASN A 36 -5.97 0.92 -15.14
CA ASN A 36 -6.14 1.87 -16.24
C ASN A 36 -4.82 2.59 -16.55
N ASN A 37 -3.97 1.94 -17.36
CA ASN A 37 -2.73 2.53 -17.88
C ASN A 37 -2.62 2.43 -19.41
N GLY A 38 -3.74 2.40 -20.15
CA GLY A 38 -3.72 2.37 -21.62
C GLY A 38 -4.50 3.53 -22.20
N SER A 39 -3.91 4.26 -23.14
CA SER A 39 -4.66 5.03 -24.13
C SER A 39 -5.67 4.10 -24.84
N PRO A 40 -6.85 4.58 -25.25
CA PRO A 40 -7.85 3.76 -25.93
C PRO A 40 -7.38 3.09 -27.23
N ASP A 41 -6.24 3.53 -27.78
CA ASP A 41 -5.79 3.26 -29.15
C ASP A 41 -4.84 2.05 -29.29
N GLU A 42 -4.29 1.50 -28.20
CA GLU A 42 -3.48 0.27 -28.27
C GLU A 42 -4.34 -0.98 -28.07
N SER A 43 -5.24 -1.21 -29.02
CA SER A 43 -5.97 -2.46 -29.17
C SER A 43 -5.36 -3.31 -30.29
N LEU A 44 -4.10 -3.74 -30.10
CA LEU A 44 -3.50 -4.79 -30.92
C LEU A 44 -3.26 -6.04 -30.06
N GLY A 45 -4.24 -6.94 -30.09
CA GLY A 45 -3.94 -8.33 -30.43
C GLY A 45 -3.63 -9.34 -29.32
N LEU A 46 -3.69 -9.01 -28.03
CA LEU A 46 -3.60 -10.02 -26.97
C LEU A 46 -4.77 -9.90 -25.98
N THR A 47 -5.65 -10.90 -26.03
CA THR A 47 -6.80 -11.11 -25.16
C THR A 47 -6.36 -11.32 -23.71
N GLY A 48 -6.07 -10.25 -23.00
CA GLY A 48 -5.94 -10.26 -21.55
C GLY A 48 -6.90 -9.23 -20.99
N ARG A 49 -8.08 -9.64 -20.54
CA ARG A 49 -8.87 -8.76 -19.66
C ARG A 49 -7.93 -8.36 -18.54
N ARG A 50 -7.53 -7.08 -18.50
CA ARG A 50 -6.60 -6.58 -17.48
C ARG A 50 -7.32 -6.68 -16.14
N HIS A 51 -7.19 -7.82 -15.47
CA HIS A 51 -7.90 -8.09 -14.25
C HIS A 51 -7.52 -7.02 -13.22
N PRO A 52 -8.51 -6.45 -12.52
CA PRO A 52 -8.23 -5.46 -11.49
C PRO A 52 -7.27 -6.06 -10.45
N LEU A 53 -6.29 -5.27 -10.00
CA LEU A 53 -5.42 -5.71 -8.92
C LEU A 53 -6.24 -5.91 -7.67
N ARG A 54 -6.10 -7.08 -7.04
CA ARG A 54 -6.59 -7.32 -5.70
C ARG A 54 -5.53 -6.84 -4.71
N VAL A 55 -5.95 -5.96 -3.80
CA VAL A 55 -5.10 -5.36 -2.77
C VAL A 55 -5.72 -5.61 -1.40
N TRP A 56 -4.91 -5.88 -0.38
CA TRP A 56 -5.38 -6.01 1.00
C TRP A 56 -4.98 -4.81 1.85
N LEU A 57 -5.96 -4.00 2.26
CA LEU A 57 -5.73 -2.80 3.09
C LEU A 57 -6.18 -3.02 4.53
N HIS A 58 -5.41 -2.55 5.50
CA HIS A 58 -5.87 -2.45 6.88
C HIS A 58 -6.69 -1.14 7.05
N PRO A 59 -7.83 -1.14 7.78
CA PRO A 59 -8.70 0.03 7.91
C PRO A 59 -8.18 1.08 8.91
N GLY A 60 -7.07 0.79 9.60
CA GLY A 60 -6.41 1.76 10.46
C GLY A 60 -5.63 2.82 9.68
N PRO A 61 -5.10 3.84 10.37
CA PRO A 61 -4.22 4.84 9.76
C PRO A 61 -3.08 4.16 8.98
N GLY A 62 -2.84 4.63 7.77
CA GLY A 62 -1.79 4.12 6.90
C GLY A 62 -1.12 5.27 6.14
N LEU A 63 0.17 5.10 5.86
CA LEU A 63 0.95 6.00 5.03
C LEU A 63 1.28 5.28 3.73
N LEU A 64 0.99 5.90 2.59
CA LEU A 64 1.51 5.47 1.30
C LEU A 64 2.82 6.24 1.05
N HIS A 65 3.94 5.54 1.11
CA HIS A 65 5.27 6.11 0.88
C HIS A 65 6.02 5.27 -0.16
N HIS A 66 6.43 5.91 -1.26
CA HIS A 66 7.15 5.25 -2.34
C HIS A 66 8.65 5.23 -2.06
N VAL A 67 9.27 4.06 -2.17
CA VAL A 67 10.72 3.90 -2.05
C VAL A 67 11.28 3.40 -3.37
N ASN A 68 12.33 4.04 -3.86
CA ASN A 68 12.99 3.56 -5.07
C ASN A 68 13.76 2.25 -4.76
N PRO A 69 13.40 1.11 -5.39
CA PRO A 69 13.98 -0.20 -5.09
C PRO A 69 15.48 -0.30 -5.40
N ARG A 70 15.98 0.50 -6.35
CA ARG A 70 17.41 0.51 -6.72
C ARG A 70 18.28 1.24 -5.71
N ILE A 71 17.65 2.07 -4.88
CA ILE A 71 18.34 3.01 -3.99
C ILE A 71 18.10 2.65 -2.53
N GLY A 72 16.93 2.06 -2.22
CA GLY A 72 16.51 1.77 -0.86
C GLY A 72 16.05 3.01 -0.10
N LEU A 73 15.84 2.84 1.21
CA LEU A 73 15.43 3.90 2.12
C LEU A 73 16.58 4.89 2.35
N ARG A 74 16.27 6.18 2.23
CA ARG A 74 17.14 7.31 2.55
C ARG A 74 16.66 8.04 3.78
N GLU A 75 17.46 8.98 4.25
CA GLU A 75 17.17 9.76 5.45
C GLU A 75 15.84 10.51 5.41
N ASP A 76 15.47 11.07 4.25
CA ASP A 76 14.16 11.74 4.09
C ASP A 76 12.98 10.75 4.19
N ASP A 77 13.17 9.51 3.74
CA ASP A 77 12.17 8.46 3.92
C ASP A 77 12.02 8.16 5.41
N PHE A 78 13.12 7.95 6.14
CA PHE A 78 13.10 7.71 7.59
C PHE A 78 12.45 8.86 8.36
N ARG A 79 12.66 10.11 7.94
CA ARG A 79 11.98 11.27 8.53
C ARG A 79 10.48 11.20 8.33
N THR A 80 10.03 10.92 7.10
CA THR A 80 8.61 10.78 6.75
C THR A 80 7.94 9.67 7.56
N LEU A 81 8.59 8.51 7.71
CA LEU A 81 8.08 7.40 8.51
C LEU A 81 8.00 7.75 10.01
N SER A 82 8.99 8.49 10.52
CA SER A 82 9.05 8.92 11.93
C SER A 82 7.93 9.91 12.27
N ASP A 83 7.67 10.86 11.40
CA ASP A 83 6.61 11.86 11.61
C ASP A 83 5.23 11.22 11.55
N PHE A 84 5.03 10.27 10.64
CA PHE A 84 3.81 9.46 10.62
C PHE A 84 3.65 8.67 11.92
N ALA A 85 4.69 7.97 12.39
CA ALA A 85 4.63 7.22 13.65
C ALA A 85 4.29 8.12 14.85
N ARG A 86 4.85 9.33 14.92
CA ARG A 86 4.52 10.32 15.96
C ARG A 86 3.06 10.76 15.89
N SER A 87 2.50 10.96 14.70
CA SER A 87 1.10 11.34 14.55
C SER A 87 0.13 10.30 15.12
N LEU A 88 0.51 9.02 15.10
CA LEU A 88 -0.29 7.93 15.67
C LEU A 88 -0.15 7.79 17.19
N ALA A 89 0.95 8.30 17.76
CA ALA A 89 1.23 8.25 19.19
C ALA A 89 0.64 9.44 19.96
N ALA A 90 0.18 10.49 19.26
CA ALA A 90 -0.43 11.64 19.89
C ALA A 90 -1.74 11.23 20.59
N PRO A 91 -1.93 11.54 21.89
CA PRO A 91 -3.20 11.32 22.55
C PRO A 91 -4.30 12.17 21.89
N PRO A 92 -5.56 11.70 21.84
CA PRO A 92 -6.66 12.56 21.39
C PRO A 92 -6.69 13.83 22.25
N PRO A 93 -7.03 14.99 21.67
CA PRO A 93 -7.09 16.23 22.44
C PRO A 93 -8.05 16.04 23.62
N ALA A 94 -7.63 16.41 24.81
CA ALA A 94 -8.49 16.40 26.00
C ALA A 94 -9.62 17.42 25.75
N GLY A 95 -10.84 16.91 25.60
CA GLY A 95 -12.09 17.67 25.61
C GLY A 95 -12.80 17.48 26.94
#